data_AF-A0A9E1S0X6-F1
#
_entry.id   AF-A0A9E1S0X6-F1
#
_cell.length_a   1.000
_cell.length_b   1.000
_cell.length_c   1.000
_cell.angle_alpha   90.00
_cell.angle_beta   90.00
_cell.angle_gamma   90.00
#
_symmetry.space_group_name_H-M   'P 1'
#
loop_
_entity.id
_entity.type
_entity.pdbx_description
1 polymer ?
#
loop_
_entity_poly.entity_id
_entity_poly.type
_entity_poly.pdbx_seq_one_letter_code
_entity_poly.pdbx_strand_id
1 'polypeptide(L)' 'MNAAQTDRGVMLTVEDLAIEFNVARSLAQLLQGEARQRLRAVDGVSLEVRRLETLGLVGESG' A
#
# COMPACT_ATOMS: atom_id res chain seq x y z
N MET A 1 9.61 -14.20 33.11
CA MET A 1 9.68 -14.20 31.63
C MET A 1 9.08 -12.88 31.17
N ASN A 2 9.92 -11.89 30.83
CA ASN A 2 9.54 -10.49 30.69
C ASN A 2 8.91 -10.20 29.31
N ALA A 3 7.62 -9.86 29.30
CA ALA A 3 6.88 -9.39 28.13
C ALA A 3 7.09 -7.87 27.84
N ALA A 4 8.18 -7.28 28.32
CA ALA A 4 8.37 -5.82 28.35
C ALA A 4 9.53 -5.31 27.47
N GLN A 5 9.98 -6.08 26.47
CA GLN A 5 11.11 -5.67 25.61
C GLN A 5 10.77 -5.41 24.14
N THR A 6 9.50 -5.44 23.72
CA THR A 6 9.15 -5.21 22.31
C THR A 6 9.04 -3.72 21.95
N ASP A 7 8.83 -2.81 22.90
CA ASP A 7 8.74 -1.37 22.61
C ASP A 7 10.13 -0.72 22.51
N ARG A 8 10.93 -1.14 21.53
CA ARG A 8 11.94 -0.23 20.96
C ARG A 8 11.20 0.80 20.12
N GLY A 9 10.51 1.72 20.81
CA GLY A 9 9.75 2.88 20.30
C GLY A 9 9.29 2.75 18.86
N VAL A 10 8.20 2.03 18.61
CA VAL A 10 7.56 2.04 17.29
C VAL A 10 7.16 3.48 16.96
N MET A 11 7.60 3.98 15.81
CA MET A 11 7.33 5.35 15.35
C MET A 11 6.17 5.40 14.35
N LEU A 12 5.99 4.35 13.56
CA LEU A 12 4.92 4.20 12.59
C LEU A 12 4.41 2.76 12.63
N THR A 13 3.10 2.59 12.64
CA THR A 13 2.42 1.32 12.39
C THR A 13 1.45 1.54 11.23
N VAL A 14 1.48 0.63 10.27
CA VAL A 14 0.56 0.54 9.14
C VAL A 14 -0.08 -0.83 9.21
N GLU A 15 -1.41 -0.86 9.19
CA GLU A 15 -2.19 -2.10 9.25
C GLU A 15 -3.08 -2.19 8.02
N ASP A 16 -2.99 -3.33 7.34
CA ASP A 16 -3.82 -3.71 6.19
C ASP A 16 -4.06 -2.59 5.16
N LEU A 17 -3.00 -1.86 4.81
CA LEU A 17 -3.09 -0.75 3.87
C LEU A 17 -3.42 -1.27 2.48
N ALA A 18 -4.59 -0.88 1.99
CA ALA A 18 -5.03 -1.13 0.62
C ALA A 18 -5.36 0.18 -0.09
N ILE A 19 -4.89 0.33 -1.33
CA ILE A 19 -5.12 1.53 -2.15
C ILE A 19 -5.56 1.09 -3.55
N GLU A 20 -6.71 1.58 -3.99
CA GLU A 20 -7.26 1.34 -5.33
C GLU A 20 -7.50 2.65 -6.08
N PHE A 21 -7.16 2.67 -7.37
CA PHE A 21 -7.40 3.78 -8.29
C PHE A 21 -8.37 3.37 -9.40
N ASN A 22 -9.23 4.31 -9.79
CA ASN A 22 -10.04 4.15 -10.99
C ASN A 22 -9.23 4.57 -12.20
N VAL A 23 -9.00 3.65 -13.14
CA VAL A 23 -8.29 3.95 -14.37
C VAL A 23 -9.23 4.70 -15.32
N ALA A 24 -8.77 5.83 -15.84
CA ALA A 24 -9.54 6.60 -16.81
C ALA A 24 -9.79 5.77 -18.07
N ARG A 25 -11.03 5.82 -18.58
CA ARG A 25 -11.39 5.15 -19.82
C ARG A 25 -11.03 6.02 -21.02
N SER A 26 -10.50 5.42 -22.06
CA SER A 26 -10.37 6.05 -23.37
C SER A 26 -11.75 6.14 -24.06
N LEU A 27 -11.88 7.03 -25.06
CA LEU A 27 -13.12 7.15 -25.84
C LEU A 27 -13.50 5.85 -26.55
N ALA A 28 -12.50 5.10 -27.03
CA ALA A 28 -12.72 3.80 -27.66
C ALA A 28 -13.33 2.78 -26.67
N GLN A 29 -12.82 2.72 -25.43
CA GLN A 29 -13.37 1.86 -24.39
C GLN A 29 -14.80 2.23 -24.01
N LEU A 30 -15.17 3.51 -24.08
CA LEU A 30 -16.55 3.95 -23.87
C LEU A 30 -17.50 3.42 -24.95
N LEU A 31 -17.11 3.51 -26.22
CA LEU A 31 -17.92 3.05 -27.34
C LEU A 31 -18.10 1.52 -27.36
N GLN A 32 -17.11 0.78 -26.86
CA GLN A 32 -17.15 -0.68 -26.74
C GLN A 32 -17.94 -1.17 -25.52
N GLY A 33 -18.41 -0.27 -24.65
CA GLY A 33 -19.16 -0.63 -23.44
C GLY A 33 -18.30 -1.27 -22.34
N GLU A 34 -16.98 -1.08 -22.38
CA GLU A 34 -16.05 -1.67 -21.44
C GLU A 34 -16.27 -1.18 -20.01
N ALA A 35 -16.16 -2.10 -19.05
CA ALA A 35 -16.30 -1.81 -17.64
C ALA A 35 -15.16 -0.90 -17.13
N ARG A 36 -15.42 -0.17 -16.05
CA ARG A 36 -14.35 0.63 -15.40
C ARG A 36 -13.29 -0.32 -14.82
N GLN A 37 -12.05 -0.12 -15.24
CA GLN A 37 -10.91 -0.82 -14.69
C GLN A 37 -10.50 -0.18 -13.35
N ARG A 38 -10.29 -1.03 -12.33
CA ARG A 38 -9.68 -0.64 -11.06
C ARG A 38 -8.24 -1.15 -11.02
N LEU A 39 -7.32 -0.29 -10.61
CA LEU A 39 -5.93 -0.64 -10.34
C LEU A 39 -5.75 -0.73 -8.83
N ARG A 40 -5.43 -1.91 -8.32
CA ARG A 40 -5.02 -2.07 -6.92
C ARG A 40 -3.52 -1.77 -6.84
N ALA A 41 -3.18 -0.61 -6.30
CA ALA A 41 -1.80 -0.12 -6.21
C ALA A 41 -1.09 -0.61 -4.94
N VAL A 42 -1.83 -0.81 -3.85
CA VAL A 42 -1.34 -1.45 -2.62
C VAL A 42 -2.38 -2.46 -2.18
N ASP A 43 -1.92 -3.66 -1.79
CA ASP A 43 -2.78 -4.79 -1.44
C ASP A 43 -2.46 -5.32 -0.03
N GLY A 44 -3.19 -4.82 0.97
CA GLY A 44 -3.18 -5.35 2.34
C GLY A 44 -1.81 -5.32 3.03
N VAL A 45 -1.05 -4.25 2.85
CA VAL A 45 0.31 -4.16 3.40
C VAL A 45 0.27 -3.73 4.86
N SER A 46 0.91 -4.52 5.73
CA SER A 46 1.13 -4.18 7.14
C SER A 46 2.61 -4.08 7.45
N LEU A 47 3.04 -3.00 8.10
CA LEU A 47 4.44 -2.79 8.49
C LEU A 47 4.56 -1.90 9.72
N GLU A 48 5.70 -1.99 10.40
CA GLU A 48 6.10 -1.07 11.46
C GLU A 48 7.45 -0.43 11.10
N VAL A 49 7.64 0.83 11.48
CA VAL A 49 8.95 1.49 11.46
C VAL A 49 9.30 1.90 12.87
N ARG A 50 10.44 1.42 13.37
CA ARG A 50 10.92 1.68 14.73
C ARG A 50 11.81 2.91 14.79
N ARG A 51 12.05 3.41 15.99
CA ARG A 51 13.00 4.49 16.24
C ARG A 51 14.41 4.09 15.77
N LEU A 52 15.08 4.99 15.05
CA LEU A 52 16.40 4.81 14.43
C LEU A 52 16.44 3.74 13.32
N GLU A 53 15.29 3.37 12.76
CA GLU A 53 15.19 2.52 11.58
C GLU A 53 15.04 3.36 10.31
N THR A 54 15.70 2.94 9.23
CA THR A 54 15.51 3.50 7.90
C THR A 54 14.79 2.48 7.03
N LEU A 55 13.58 2.81 6.58
CA LEU A 55 12.81 2.00 5.63
C LEU A 55 13.03 2.52 4.20
N GLY A 56 13.49 1.64 3.31
CA GLY A 56 13.58 1.92 1.87
C GLY A 56 12.43 1.25 1.12
N LEU A 57 11.62 2.02 0.40
CA LEU A 57 10.64 1.50 -0.54
C LEU A 57 11.28 1.37 -1.92
N VAL A 58 11.28 0.16 -2.47
CA VAL A 58 11.86 -0.15 -3.79
C VAL A 58 10.85 -0.90 -4.64
N GLY A 59 10.92 -0.69 -5.94
CA GLY A 59 10.06 -1.35 -6.91
C GLY A 59 10.39 -0.90 -8.33
N GLU A 60 9.92 -1.68 -9.31
CA GLU A 60 9.84 -1.21 -10.69
C GLU A 60 8.88 0.00 -10.76
N SER A 61 9.00 0.81 -11.82
CA SER A 61 7.91 1.71 -12.21
C SER A 61 6.62 0.89 -12.28
N GLY A 62 5.57 1.37 -11.60
CA GLY A 62 4.25 0.74 -11.65
C GLY A 62 3.76 0.47 -13.06
#